data_AF-A0AAN4N3X4-F1
#
_entry.id   AF-A0AAN4N3X4-F1
#
_cell.length_a   1.000
_cell.length_b   1.000
_cell.length_c   1.000
_cell.angle_alpha   90.00
_cell.angle_beta   90.00
_cell.angle_gamma   90.00
#
_symmetry.space_group_name_H-M   'P 1'
#
loop_
_entity.id
_entity.type
_entity.pdbx_description
1 polymer ?
#
loop_
_entity_poly.entity_id
_entity_poly.type
_entity_poly.pdbx_seq_one_letter_code
_entity_poly.pdbx_strand_id
1 'polypeptide(L)'
;MLLMVVLLAGCKTSKVVKTTPVEPAYLSSKLQLTVPNKNGSMTVSGSMKMKSGERIQLSVLMPVFRSEVMRMEVTPDEVLLIDRMNKRYVRATRDELKGILPENADFDRLEKLLFKASLPGEKKELTGRELGIPSLEKAKVRLSDFSTAEFELIPTEVSSRYTQVALEDLLKMLMKL
;
A
#
# COMPACT_ATOMS: atom_id res chain seq x y z
N MET A 1 21.97 -65.53 23.53
CA MET A 1 21.05 -64.91 22.55
C MET A 1 20.17 -63.90 23.27
N LEU A 2 20.24 -62.65 22.82
CA LEU A 2 19.24 -61.58 22.86
C LEU A 2 18.53 -61.22 24.18
N LEU A 3 19.03 -60.12 24.78
CA LEU A 3 18.35 -59.27 25.75
C LEU A 3 17.60 -58.18 24.95
N MET A 4 16.29 -57.97 25.17
CA MET A 4 15.58 -56.78 24.68
C MET A 4 14.63 -56.25 25.77
N VAL A 5 15.11 -55.22 26.46
CA VAL A 5 14.36 -54.36 27.36
C VAL A 5 13.68 -53.29 26.50
N VAL A 6 12.35 -53.23 26.53
CA VAL A 6 11.59 -52.18 25.84
C VAL A 6 11.48 -50.97 26.77
N LEU A 7 12.34 -49.98 26.56
CA LEU A 7 12.23 -48.65 27.17
C LEU A 7 11.27 -47.80 26.32
N LEU A 8 10.09 -47.50 26.84
CA LEU A 8 9.20 -46.47 26.29
C LEU A 8 9.72 -45.10 26.74
N ALA A 9 10.61 -44.50 25.95
CA ALA A 9 10.95 -43.09 26.07
C ALA A 9 9.95 -42.25 25.27
N GLY A 10 9.18 -41.42 25.97
CA GLY A 10 8.26 -40.47 25.35
C GLY A 10 9.01 -39.30 24.70
N CYS A 11 8.67 -39.01 23.44
CA CYS A 11 8.97 -37.73 22.82
C CYS A 11 7.67 -36.91 22.71
N LYS A 12 7.49 -35.98 23.66
CA LYS A 12 6.57 -34.86 23.48
C LYS A 12 7.12 -34.00 22.35
N THR A 13 6.52 -34.07 21.17
CA THR A 13 6.80 -33.13 20.08
C THR A 13 6.22 -31.77 20.47
N SER A 14 7.04 -30.94 21.10
CA SER A 14 6.77 -29.51 21.16
C SER A 14 7.11 -28.96 19.78
N LYS A 15 6.07 -28.70 18.97
CA LYS A 15 6.22 -27.92 17.74
C LYS A 15 6.58 -26.49 18.15
N VAL A 16 7.88 -26.22 18.29
CA VAL A 16 8.38 -24.85 18.29
C VAL A 16 8.11 -24.32 16.88
N VAL A 17 7.11 -23.47 16.76
CA VAL A 17 6.91 -22.64 15.57
C VAL A 17 8.14 -21.75 15.49
N LYS A 18 9.14 -22.18 14.71
CA LYS A 18 10.19 -21.29 14.24
C LYS A 18 9.52 -20.34 13.26
N THR A 19 9.17 -19.14 13.74
CA THR A 19 8.97 -17.98 12.88
C THR A 19 10.33 -17.67 12.25
N THR A 20 10.61 -18.31 11.11
CA THR A 20 11.66 -17.83 10.21
C THR A 20 11.37 -16.37 9.89
N PRO A 21 12.38 -15.48 9.90
CA PRO A 21 12.23 -14.15 9.31
C PRO A 21 11.74 -14.38 7.87
N VAL A 22 10.50 -14.00 7.59
CA VAL A 22 9.97 -14.09 6.24
C VAL A 22 10.78 -13.09 5.45
N GLU A 23 11.56 -13.56 4.47
CA GLU A 23 12.27 -12.67 3.54
C GLU A 23 11.27 -11.63 3.01
N PRO A 24 11.69 -10.34 2.88
CA PRO A 24 10.77 -9.30 2.46
C PRO A 24 10.16 -9.67 1.11
N ALA A 25 8.84 -9.86 1.11
CA ALA A 25 8.11 -10.13 -0.11
C ALA A 25 7.94 -8.82 -0.89
N TYR A 26 8.35 -8.83 -2.16
CA TYR A 26 8.19 -7.70 -3.06
C TYR A 26 6.93 -7.88 -3.91
N LEU A 27 6.26 -6.77 -4.19
CA LEU A 27 5.17 -6.73 -5.15
C LEU A 27 5.21 -5.41 -5.93
N SER A 28 5.11 -5.50 -7.24
CA SER A 28 4.92 -4.34 -8.10
C SER A 28 3.76 -4.57 -9.05
N SER A 29 3.11 -3.49 -9.48
CA SER A 29 2.06 -3.55 -10.49
C SER A 29 2.00 -2.24 -11.28
N LYS A 30 1.40 -2.30 -12.47
CA LYS A 30 0.78 -1.12 -13.07
C LYS A 30 -0.48 -0.77 -12.29
N LEU A 31 -0.80 0.51 -12.28
CA LEU A 31 -1.96 1.08 -11.63
C LEU A 31 -2.71 1.97 -12.60
N GLN A 32 -4.02 1.85 -12.65
CA GLN A 32 -4.92 2.82 -13.27
C GLN A 32 -5.84 3.36 -12.18
N LEU A 33 -5.79 4.66 -11.96
CA LEU A 33 -6.65 5.35 -11.01
C LEU A 33 -7.72 6.10 -11.80
N THR A 34 -8.98 5.75 -11.55
CA THR A 34 -10.14 6.45 -12.07
C THR A 34 -10.76 7.29 -10.95
N VAL A 35 -10.84 8.60 -11.19
CA VAL A 35 -11.34 9.58 -10.25
C VAL A 35 -12.57 10.25 -10.88
N PRO A 36 -13.72 10.32 -10.18
CA PRO A 36 -14.87 11.06 -10.70
C PRO A 36 -14.54 12.55 -10.85
N ASN A 37 -15.16 13.24 -11.80
CA ASN A 37 -15.02 14.69 -11.91
C ASN A 37 -16.33 15.31 -12.43
N LYS A 38 -16.36 16.65 -12.56
CA LYS A 38 -17.54 17.38 -13.03
C LYS A 38 -18.03 16.93 -14.43
N ASN A 39 -17.16 16.34 -15.24
CA ASN A 39 -17.44 15.92 -16.61
C ASN A 39 -17.56 14.39 -16.75
N GLY A 40 -17.75 13.66 -15.64
CA GLY A 40 -17.82 12.20 -15.61
C GLY A 40 -16.71 11.60 -14.77
N SER A 41 -15.65 11.11 -15.41
CA SER A 41 -14.48 10.56 -14.72
C SER A 41 -13.21 10.82 -15.51
N MET A 42 -12.09 10.90 -14.80
CA MET A 42 -10.74 10.92 -15.37
C MET A 42 -10.00 9.66 -14.98
N THR A 43 -9.31 9.05 -15.94
CA THR A 43 -8.44 7.91 -15.68
C THR A 43 -7.00 8.30 -15.92
N VAL A 44 -6.16 8.05 -14.93
CA VAL A 44 -4.72 8.31 -14.96
C VAL A 44 -3.97 7.01 -14.71
N SER A 45 -2.82 6.85 -15.35
CA SER A 45 -1.98 5.66 -15.20
C SER A 45 -0.90 5.90 -14.14
N GLY A 46 -0.31 4.82 -13.65
CA GLY A 46 0.69 4.87 -12.60
C GLY A 46 1.31 3.51 -12.32
N SER A 47 1.99 3.43 -11.19
CA SER A 47 2.58 2.20 -10.66
C SER A 47 2.36 2.10 -9.17
N MET A 48 2.32 0.85 -8.69
CA MET A 48 2.40 0.50 -7.28
C MET A 48 3.65 -0.33 -7.08
N LYS A 49 4.39 -0.04 -6.01
CA LYS A 49 5.51 -0.85 -5.52
C LYS A 49 5.35 -1.06 -4.03
N MET A 50 5.62 -2.27 -3.57
CA MET A 50 5.51 -2.65 -2.17
C MET A 50 6.68 -3.54 -1.77
N LYS A 51 7.25 -3.24 -0.61
CA LYS A 51 8.16 -4.12 0.13
C LYS A 51 7.48 -4.47 1.45
N SER A 52 7.21 -5.77 1.64
CA SER A 52 6.34 -6.21 2.72
C SER A 52 6.88 -5.84 4.09
N GLY A 53 5.99 -5.38 4.98
CA GLY A 53 6.32 -4.93 6.33
C GLY A 53 7.03 -3.56 6.39
N GLU A 54 7.35 -2.95 5.25
CA GLU A 54 8.15 -1.72 5.21
C GLU A 54 7.42 -0.56 4.55
N ARG A 55 7.01 -0.71 3.28
CA ARG A 55 6.54 0.43 2.49
C ARG A 55 5.70 0.01 1.30
N ILE A 56 4.64 0.78 1.05
CA ILE A 56 3.90 0.82 -0.20
C ILE A 56 4.11 2.21 -0.82
N GLN A 57 4.45 2.27 -2.10
CA GLN A 57 4.59 3.49 -2.89
C GLN A 57 3.64 3.44 -4.08
N LEU A 58 2.78 4.44 -4.21
CA LEU A 58 1.95 4.69 -5.39
C LEU A 58 2.48 5.91 -6.12
N SER A 59 2.67 5.78 -7.43
CA SER A 59 3.11 6.88 -8.30
C SER A 59 2.14 7.03 -9.45
N VAL A 60 1.49 8.20 -9.53
CA VAL A 60 0.50 8.52 -10.57
C VAL A 60 1.13 9.46 -11.59
N LEU A 61 0.93 9.15 -12.87
CA LEU A 61 1.51 9.84 -14.00
C LEU A 61 0.46 10.67 -14.76
N MET A 62 0.89 11.81 -15.29
CA MET A 62 0.09 12.61 -16.21
C MET A 62 -0.13 11.86 -17.54
N PRO A 63 -1.35 11.84 -18.13
CA PRO A 63 -1.61 11.09 -19.35
C PRO A 63 -0.72 11.47 -20.55
N VAL A 64 -0.45 12.77 -20.73
CA VAL A 64 0.25 13.29 -21.93
C VAL A 64 1.77 13.18 -21.77
N PHE A 65 2.32 13.79 -20.73
CA PHE A 65 3.77 13.91 -20.56
C PHE A 65 4.39 12.76 -19.77
N ARG A 66 3.57 11.86 -19.21
CA ARG A 66 3.98 10.72 -18.37
C ARG A 66 4.91 11.11 -17.21
N SER A 67 4.88 12.37 -16.80
CA SER A 67 5.54 12.87 -15.61
C SER A 67 4.73 12.51 -14.37
N GLU A 68 5.40 12.25 -13.25
CA GLU A 68 4.72 11.98 -11.98
C GLU A 68 4.01 13.26 -11.49
N VAL A 69 2.72 13.12 -11.15
CA VAL A 69 1.86 14.21 -10.66
C VAL A 69 1.51 14.04 -9.19
N MET A 70 1.47 12.80 -8.72
CA MET A 70 1.18 12.46 -7.33
C MET A 70 2.03 11.26 -6.93
N ARG A 71 2.62 11.32 -5.74
CA ARG A 71 3.24 10.18 -5.08
C ARG A 71 2.64 10.01 -3.70
N MET A 72 2.27 8.79 -3.35
CA MET A 72 1.88 8.43 -1.99
C MET A 72 2.82 7.35 -1.50
N GLU A 73 3.36 7.52 -0.30
CA GLU A 73 4.06 6.49 0.44
C GLU A 73 3.29 6.18 1.71
N VAL A 74 3.14 4.90 1.99
CA VAL A 74 2.43 4.37 3.15
C VAL A 74 3.39 3.41 3.83
N THR A 75 3.74 3.66 5.08
CA THR A 75 4.56 2.79 5.92
C THR A 75 3.74 2.33 7.13
N PRO A 76 4.23 1.42 7.98
CA PRO A 76 3.58 1.12 9.24
C PRO A 76 3.32 2.36 10.09
N ASP A 77 4.21 3.36 10.06
CA ASP A 77 4.19 4.50 10.99
C ASP A 77 3.56 5.78 10.42
N GLU A 78 3.65 6.00 9.11
CA GLU A 78 3.21 7.25 8.50
C GLU A 78 2.68 7.10 7.07
N VAL A 79 2.03 8.16 6.61
CA VAL A 79 1.65 8.38 5.21
C VAL A 79 2.27 9.70 4.75
N LEU A 80 2.94 9.65 3.60
CA LEU A 80 3.43 10.81 2.87
C LEU A 80 2.66 10.92 1.56
N LEU A 81 1.99 12.05 1.32
CA LEU A 81 1.38 12.38 0.03
C LEU A 81 2.05 13.61 -0.56
N ILE A 82 2.57 13.50 -1.78
CA ILE A 82 3.20 14.58 -2.53
C ILE A 82 2.33 14.92 -3.75
N ASP A 83 1.92 16.18 -3.83
CA ASP A 83 1.27 16.78 -4.99
C ASP A 83 2.30 17.58 -5.78
N ARG A 84 2.79 16.98 -6.86
CA ARG A 84 3.87 17.57 -7.66
C ARG A 84 3.41 18.74 -8.51
N MET A 85 2.13 18.79 -8.86
CA MET A 85 1.58 19.89 -9.65
C MET A 85 1.52 21.17 -8.84
N ASN A 86 1.09 21.07 -7.58
CA ASN A 86 0.95 22.23 -6.69
C ASN A 86 2.17 22.42 -5.76
N LYS A 87 3.24 21.65 -5.95
CA LYS A 87 4.50 21.70 -5.17
C LYS A 87 4.24 21.71 -3.66
N ARG A 88 3.40 20.79 -3.20
CA ARG A 88 3.05 20.66 -1.78
C ARG A 88 3.04 19.21 -1.36
N TYR A 89 3.09 18.97 -0.05
CA TYR A 89 3.02 17.63 0.51
C TYR A 89 2.38 17.63 1.89
N VAL A 90 1.86 16.47 2.28
CA VAL A 90 1.43 16.18 3.66
C VAL A 90 2.19 14.97 4.13
N ARG A 91 2.67 15.03 5.36
CA ARG A 91 3.17 13.88 6.12
C ARG A 91 2.31 13.75 7.38
N ALA A 92 1.79 12.56 7.62
CA ALA A 92 0.90 12.29 8.74
C ALA A 92 1.23 10.93 9.35
N THR A 93 1.38 10.88 10.66
CA THR A 93 1.55 9.66 11.43
C THR A 93 0.25 8.85 11.46
N ARG A 94 0.33 7.55 11.80
CA ARG A 94 -0.87 6.74 12.03
C ARG A 94 -1.79 7.31 13.09
N ASP A 95 -1.23 7.88 14.15
CA ASP A 95 -2.03 8.46 15.24
C ASP A 95 -2.83 9.67 14.77
N GLU A 96 -2.22 10.56 13.98
CA GLU A 96 -2.92 11.70 13.38
C GLU A 96 -4.02 11.26 12.40
N LEU A 97 -3.85 10.11 11.74
CA LEU A 97 -4.83 9.57 10.80
C LEU A 97 -6.01 8.86 11.47
N LYS A 98 -5.93 8.45 12.75
CA LYS A 98 -7.01 7.73 13.46
C LYS A 98 -8.33 8.51 13.51
N GLY A 99 -8.27 9.84 13.54
CA GLY A 99 -9.47 10.69 13.53
C GLY A 99 -10.05 10.97 12.13
N ILE A 100 -9.40 10.45 11.08
CA ILE A 100 -9.67 10.81 9.68
C ILE A 100 -9.99 9.58 8.85
N LEU A 101 -9.11 8.59 8.90
CA LEU A 101 -9.29 7.32 8.25
C LEU A 101 -10.04 6.37 9.19
N PRO A 102 -10.91 5.50 8.67
CA PRO A 102 -11.55 4.47 9.48
C PRO A 102 -10.48 3.57 10.12
N GLU A 103 -10.82 2.95 11.26
CA GLU A 103 -9.89 2.08 12.01
C GLU A 103 -9.31 0.93 11.18
N ASN A 104 -10.02 0.52 10.13
CA ASN A 104 -9.57 -0.52 9.21
C ASN A 104 -8.70 0.00 8.05
N ALA A 105 -8.21 1.24 8.10
CA ALA A 105 -7.23 1.78 7.16
C ALA A 105 -5.78 1.57 7.66
N ASP A 106 -5.51 0.37 8.18
CA ASP A 106 -4.20 -0.03 8.69
C ASP A 106 -3.28 -0.58 7.57
N PHE A 107 -1.98 -0.53 7.82
CA PHE A 107 -0.95 -0.96 6.86
C PHE A 107 -1.08 -2.45 6.51
N ASP A 108 -1.14 -3.32 7.53
CA ASP A 108 -1.16 -4.78 7.36
C ASP A 108 -2.34 -5.25 6.50
N ARG A 109 -3.52 -4.64 6.70
CA ARG A 109 -4.70 -4.92 5.89
C ARG A 109 -4.49 -4.47 4.44
N LEU A 110 -3.92 -3.29 4.21
CA LEU A 110 -3.64 -2.82 2.86
C LEU A 110 -2.66 -3.77 2.14
N GLU A 111 -1.60 -4.21 2.81
CA GLU A 111 -0.68 -5.21 2.26
C GLU A 111 -1.37 -6.51 1.87
N LYS A 112 -2.16 -7.08 2.79
CA LYS A 112 -2.92 -8.31 2.54
C LYS A 112 -3.86 -8.15 1.35
N LEU A 113 -4.50 -6.99 1.22
CA LEU A 113 -5.39 -6.67 0.11
C LEU A 113 -4.62 -6.62 -1.23
N LEU A 114 -3.45 -5.98 -1.26
CA LEU A 114 -2.62 -5.87 -2.46
C LEU A 114 -2.04 -7.22 -2.89
N PHE A 115 -1.56 -8.02 -1.94
CA PHE A 115 -1.14 -9.40 -2.23
C PHE A 115 -2.30 -10.24 -2.74
N LYS A 116 -3.49 -10.16 -2.12
CA LYS A 116 -4.67 -10.88 -2.60
C LYS A 116 -5.03 -10.48 -4.05
N ALA A 117 -5.02 -9.18 -4.37
CA ALA A 117 -5.31 -8.69 -5.71
C ALA A 117 -4.31 -9.18 -6.78
N SER A 118 -3.11 -9.60 -6.37
CA SER A 118 -2.09 -10.15 -7.27
C SER A 118 -2.35 -11.60 -7.70
N LEU A 119 -3.21 -12.32 -6.97
CA LEU A 119 -3.46 -13.75 -7.23
C LEU A 119 -4.33 -13.95 -8.50
N PRO A 120 -4.15 -15.07 -9.22
CA PRO A 120 -5.01 -15.42 -10.35
C PRO A 120 -6.49 -15.52 -9.96
N GLY A 121 -7.38 -14.95 -10.77
CA GLY A 121 -8.84 -14.99 -10.54
C GLY A 121 -9.37 -14.00 -9.51
N GLU A 122 -8.50 -13.30 -8.76
CA GLU A 122 -8.91 -12.31 -7.79
C GLU A 122 -9.32 -10.97 -8.42
N LYS A 123 -10.11 -10.20 -7.67
CA LYS A 123 -10.56 -8.86 -8.07
C LYS A 123 -9.36 -7.92 -8.12
N LYS A 124 -9.15 -7.30 -9.29
CA LYS A 124 -8.05 -6.36 -9.56
C LYS A 124 -8.46 -4.88 -9.49
N GLU A 125 -9.75 -4.60 -9.34
CA GLU A 125 -10.30 -3.26 -9.20
C GLU A 125 -10.78 -3.04 -7.77
N LEU A 126 -10.14 -2.12 -7.06
CA LEU A 126 -10.43 -1.78 -5.68
C LEU A 126 -11.06 -0.39 -5.64
N THR A 127 -12.15 -0.23 -4.90
CA THR A 127 -12.78 1.07 -4.64
C THR A 127 -12.07 1.79 -3.49
N GLY A 128 -12.20 3.12 -3.40
CA GLY A 128 -11.67 3.86 -2.25
C GLY A 128 -12.18 3.31 -0.91
N ARG A 129 -13.45 2.86 -0.84
CA ARG A 129 -13.99 2.21 0.35
C ARG A 129 -13.26 0.92 0.72
N GLU A 130 -12.97 0.06 -0.25
CA GLU A 130 -12.20 -1.18 -0.02
C GLU A 130 -10.76 -0.91 0.42
N LEU A 131 -10.19 0.21 -0.04
CA LEU A 131 -8.87 0.72 0.37
C LEU A 131 -8.88 1.46 1.72
N GLY A 132 -10.01 1.49 2.43
CA GLY A 132 -10.11 2.17 3.73
C GLY A 132 -10.29 3.69 3.64
N ILE A 133 -10.76 4.22 2.51
CA ILE A 133 -11.07 5.64 2.33
C ILE A 133 -12.52 5.79 1.85
N PRO A 134 -13.51 5.73 2.75
CA PRO A 134 -14.93 5.72 2.38
C PRO A 134 -15.38 6.97 1.60
N SER A 135 -14.76 8.13 1.88
CA SER A 135 -15.00 9.37 1.13
C SER A 135 -14.66 9.26 -0.36
N LEU A 136 -13.81 8.29 -0.74
CA LEU A 136 -13.40 8.00 -2.12
C LEU A 136 -14.11 6.78 -2.72
N GLU A 137 -15.32 6.43 -2.27
CA GLU A 137 -16.02 5.22 -2.76
C GLU A 137 -16.23 5.15 -4.28
N LYS A 138 -16.28 6.31 -4.95
CA LYS A 138 -16.41 6.42 -6.41
C LYS A 138 -15.06 6.34 -7.14
N ALA A 139 -13.96 6.55 -6.43
CA ALA A 139 -12.63 6.36 -6.98
C ALA A 139 -12.34 4.85 -7.09
N LYS A 140 -11.68 4.47 -8.19
CA LYS A 140 -11.32 3.09 -8.49
C LYS A 140 -9.85 2.98 -8.80
N VAL A 141 -9.21 1.98 -8.21
CA VAL A 141 -7.82 1.60 -8.50
C VAL A 141 -7.84 0.24 -9.15
N ARG A 142 -7.45 0.18 -10.42
CA ARG A 142 -7.23 -1.07 -11.14
C ARG A 142 -5.74 -1.40 -11.16
N LEU A 143 -5.40 -2.61 -10.73
CA LEU A 143 -4.03 -3.12 -10.69
C LEU A 143 -3.83 -4.18 -11.78
N SER A 144 -2.68 -4.18 -12.43
CA SER A 144 -2.34 -5.15 -13.47
C SER A 144 -0.84 -5.36 -13.57
N ASP A 145 -0.41 -6.33 -14.40
CA ASP A 145 1.00 -6.62 -14.66
C ASP A 145 1.81 -6.81 -13.38
N PHE A 146 1.30 -7.66 -12.48
CA PHE A 146 1.94 -7.94 -11.21
C PHE A 146 3.29 -8.65 -11.38
N SER A 147 4.25 -8.30 -10.53
CA SER A 147 5.54 -8.98 -10.43
C SER A 147 6.01 -9.01 -8.98
N THR A 148 6.62 -10.13 -8.58
CA THR A 148 7.25 -10.33 -7.28
C THR A 148 8.77 -10.30 -7.35
N ALA A 149 9.34 -9.85 -8.47
CA ALA A 149 10.78 -9.65 -8.60
C ALA A 149 11.28 -8.65 -7.54
N GLU A 150 12.46 -8.91 -7.00
CA GLU A 150 13.10 -7.99 -6.06
C GLU A 150 13.46 -6.65 -6.74
N PHE A 151 13.31 -5.56 -5.99
CA PHE A 151 13.67 -4.22 -6.43
C PHE A 151 14.02 -3.34 -5.23
N GLU A 152 14.80 -2.29 -5.49
CA GLU A 152 15.03 -1.24 -4.50
C GLU A 152 13.81 -0.32 -4.39
N LEU A 153 13.38 -0.07 -3.15
CA LEU A 153 12.31 0.86 -2.81
C LEU A 153 12.79 1.91 -1.83
N ILE A 154 13.48 2.92 -2.38
CA ILE A 154 14.09 4.00 -1.61
C ILE A 154 12.98 4.94 -1.06
N PRO A 155 12.99 5.27 0.24
CA PRO A 155 12.07 6.25 0.82
C PRO A 155 12.18 7.59 0.09
N THR A 156 11.06 8.29 -0.11
CA THR A 156 11.10 9.58 -0.79
C THR A 156 11.61 10.68 0.15
N GLU A 157 12.73 11.30 -0.24
CA GLU A 157 13.14 12.59 0.33
C GLU A 157 12.40 13.74 -0.33
N VAL A 158 11.75 14.57 0.48
CA VAL A 158 11.00 15.72 0.01
C VAL A 158 11.93 16.92 -0.14
N SER A 159 12.10 17.40 -1.37
CA SER A 159 12.90 18.60 -1.65
C SER A 159 12.31 19.85 -0.98
N SER A 160 13.17 20.78 -0.56
CA SER A 160 12.81 22.09 0.01
C SER A 160 11.93 22.96 -0.88
N ARG A 161 11.80 22.64 -2.18
CA ARG A 161 10.88 23.34 -3.11
C ARG A 161 9.40 23.01 -2.87
N TYR A 162 9.10 22.03 -2.02
CA TYR A 162 7.74 21.63 -1.68
C TYR A 162 7.33 22.23 -0.34
N THR A 163 6.11 22.77 -0.28
CA THR A 163 5.53 23.30 0.95
C THR A 163 4.77 22.20 1.69
N GLN A 164 5.09 21.98 2.97
CA GLN A 164 4.28 21.11 3.81
C GLN A 164 2.95 21.81 4.09
N VAL A 165 1.84 21.11 3.88
CA VAL A 165 0.49 21.61 4.20
C VAL A 165 -0.11 20.79 5.33
N ALA A 166 -1.16 21.34 5.95
CA ALA A 166 -1.79 20.72 7.10
C ALA A 166 -2.57 19.46 6.71
N LEU A 167 -2.82 18.60 7.68
CA LEU A 167 -3.55 17.34 7.47
C LEU A 167 -5.01 17.57 7.03
N GLU A 168 -5.62 18.68 7.43
CA GLU A 168 -6.94 19.08 6.95
C GLU A 168 -6.93 19.40 5.45
N ASP A 169 -5.79 19.82 4.90
CA ASP A 169 -5.64 20.01 3.48
C ASP A 169 -5.52 18.66 2.75
N LEU A 170 -4.98 17.60 3.38
CA LEU A 170 -5.08 16.23 2.86
C LEU A 170 -6.55 15.81 2.74
N LEU A 171 -7.36 16.07 3.76
CA LEU A 171 -8.81 15.81 3.71
C LEU A 171 -9.46 16.54 2.55
N LYS A 172 -9.21 17.84 2.41
CA LYS A 172 -9.72 18.63 1.29
C LYS A 172 -9.23 18.09 -0.06
N MET A 173 -8.01 17.55 -0.14
CA MET A 173 -7.49 16.92 -1.35
C MET A 173 -8.25 15.64 -1.66
N LEU A 174 -8.43 14.75 -0.68
CA LEU A 174 -9.21 13.52 -0.84
C LEU A 174 -10.67 13.82 -1.22
N MET A 175 -11.26 14.90 -0.72
CA MET A 175 -12.66 15.28 -1.03
C MET A 175 -12.82 16.04 -2.35
N LYS A 176 -11.74 16.51 -2.98
CA LYS A 176 -11.76 17.20 -4.28
C LYS A 176 -11.52 16.26 -5.46
N LEU A 177 -11.06 15.05 -5.18
CA LEU A 177 -11.07 13.89 -6.08
C LEU A 177 -12.52 13.38 -6.20
#